data_AF-A0A956REC9-F1
#
_entry.id   AF-A0A956REC9-F1
#
_cell.length_a   1.000
_cell.length_b   1.000
_cell.length_c   1.000
_cell.angle_alpha   90.00
_cell.angle_beta   90.00
_cell.angle_gamma   90.00
#
_symmetry.space_group_name_H-M   'P 1'
#
loop_
_entity.id
_entity.type
_entity.pdbx_description
1 polymer ?
#
loop_
_entity_poly.entity_id
_entity_poly.type
_entity_poly.pdbx_seq_one_letter_code
_entity_poly.pdbx_strand_id
1 'polypeptide(L)'
;MTAEARSLGPGDCLAHVVPLTAMVMVVLNNQWWKYAYNNVWTGKLSDVGGLVFFPLLLVAALEVARGRVLSRRAVILCALATACAFTAVQLWAPATAAYGHGVGGPLWLARTVGAWLHGAAAPMYRPVCSVADPSDLLALPALLVALWVGLRDRP
;
A
#
# COMPACT_ATOMS: atom_id res chain seq x y z
N MET A 1 17.62 8.66 -32.55
CA MET A 1 17.57 7.77 -31.38
C MET A 1 16.16 7.27 -31.22
N THR A 2 15.87 6.12 -31.82
CA THR A 2 14.60 5.40 -31.67
C THR A 2 14.55 4.86 -30.25
N ALA A 3 13.60 5.32 -29.45
CA ALA A 3 13.34 4.74 -28.13
C ALA A 3 13.04 3.25 -28.35
N GLU A 4 13.92 2.36 -27.88
CA GLU A 4 13.59 0.95 -27.74
C GLU A 4 12.28 0.88 -26.96
N ALA A 5 11.24 0.34 -27.58
CA ALA A 5 9.99 0.06 -26.92
C ALA A 5 10.28 -1.01 -25.87
N ARG A 6 10.60 -0.56 -24.65
CA ARG A 6 10.89 -1.43 -23.52
C ARG A 6 9.67 -2.34 -23.34
N SER A 7 9.87 -3.65 -23.52
CA SER A 7 8.81 -4.62 -23.31
C SER A 7 8.41 -4.60 -21.84
N LEU A 8 7.15 -4.29 -21.55
CA LEU A 8 6.61 -4.36 -20.20
C LEU A 8 6.67 -5.80 -19.68
N GLY A 9 7.37 -5.98 -18.57
CA GLY A 9 7.38 -7.19 -17.77
C GLY A 9 6.29 -7.17 -16.67
N PRO A 10 5.91 -8.37 -16.16
CA PRO A 10 5.08 -8.48 -14.96
C PRO A 10 5.68 -7.69 -13.78
N GLY A 11 4.90 -6.79 -13.17
CA GLY A 11 5.32 -6.04 -11.99
C GLY A 11 6.07 -4.73 -12.28
N ASP A 12 6.38 -4.41 -13.54
CA ASP A 12 7.14 -3.20 -13.91
C ASP A 12 6.53 -1.90 -13.39
N CYS A 13 5.20 -1.83 -13.31
CA CYS A 13 4.50 -0.64 -12.79
C CYS A 13 4.85 -0.33 -11.33
N LEU A 14 5.13 -1.35 -10.51
CA LEU A 14 5.51 -1.16 -9.10
C LEU A 14 6.96 -0.70 -8.96
N ALA A 15 7.82 -1.06 -9.93
CA ALA A 15 9.22 -0.63 -10.00
C ALA A 15 9.38 0.81 -10.52
N HIS A 16 8.29 1.47 -10.91
CA HIS A 16 8.33 2.88 -11.29
C HIS A 16 8.74 3.76 -10.10
N VAL A 17 9.44 4.87 -10.37
CA VAL A 17 9.96 5.76 -9.32
C VAL A 17 8.87 6.31 -8.40
N VAL A 18 7.66 6.51 -8.92
CA VAL A 18 6.52 7.07 -8.17
C VAL A 18 6.05 6.15 -7.03
N PRO A 19 5.61 4.90 -7.26
CA PRO A 19 5.24 4.00 -6.16
C PRO A 19 6.39 3.73 -5.19
N LEU A 20 7.64 3.65 -5.67
CA LEU A 20 8.80 3.49 -4.80
C LEU A 20 9.00 4.70 -3.88
N THR A 21 8.90 5.91 -4.43
CA THR A 21 9.00 7.15 -3.65
C THR A 21 7.84 7.29 -2.67
N ALA A 22 6.62 6.91 -3.07
CA ALA A 22 5.46 6.87 -2.19
C ALA A 22 5.67 5.90 -1.02
N MET A 23 6.23 4.71 -1.29
CA MET A 23 6.57 3.74 -0.24
C MET A 23 7.65 4.28 0.70
N VAL A 24 8.74 4.84 0.16
CA VAL A 24 9.79 5.46 0.99
C VAL A 24 9.20 6.56 1.87
N MET A 25 8.36 7.44 1.32
CA MET A 25 7.66 8.47 2.08
C MET A 25 6.80 7.88 3.21
N VAL A 26 6.03 6.82 2.96
CA VAL A 26 5.22 6.14 3.98
C VAL A 26 6.10 5.57 5.09
N VAL A 27 7.22 4.93 4.74
CA VAL A 27 8.18 4.40 5.70
C VAL A 27 8.78 5.53 6.54
N LEU A 28 9.29 6.57 5.90
CA LEU A 28 9.88 7.71 6.60
C LEU A 28 8.88 8.37 7.55
N ASN A 29 7.65 8.57 7.08
CA ASN A 29 6.57 9.17 7.84
C ASN A 29 6.19 8.33 9.06
N ASN A 30 6.08 7.00 8.90
CA ASN A 30 5.72 6.10 9.99
C ASN A 30 6.84 5.88 11.01
N GLN A 31 8.11 5.93 10.60
CA GLN A 31 9.25 5.66 11.48
C GLN A 31 9.78 6.91 12.19
N TRP A 32 9.63 8.10 11.58
CA TRP A 32 10.19 9.34 12.14
C TRP A 32 9.15 10.44 12.33
N TRP A 33 8.42 10.81 11.29
CA TRP A 33 7.61 12.04 11.35
C TRP A 33 6.40 11.93 12.28
N LYS A 34 5.77 10.76 12.36
CA LYS A 34 4.71 10.52 13.35
C LYS A 34 5.20 10.69 14.78
N TYR A 35 6.42 10.25 15.09
CA TYR A 35 7.04 10.46 16.40
C TYR A 35 7.44 11.91 16.67
N ALA A 36 7.91 12.62 15.64
CA ALA A 36 8.41 13.99 15.77
C ALA A 36 7.31 15.06 15.84
N TYR A 37 6.25 14.91 15.03
CA TYR A 37 5.29 16.00 14.79
C TYR A 37 3.89 15.75 15.34
N ASN A 38 3.55 14.49 15.67
CA ASN A 38 2.28 14.05 16.28
C ASN A 38 1.03 14.84 15.82
N ASN A 39 0.88 15.02 14.51
CA ASN A 39 -0.18 15.85 13.92
C ASN A 39 -1.00 15.11 12.86
N VAL A 40 -2.17 15.67 12.54
CA VAL A 40 -3.15 15.10 11.61
C VAL A 40 -2.59 14.93 10.19
N TRP A 41 -1.64 15.78 9.77
CA TRP A 41 -1.05 15.73 8.43
C TRP A 41 -0.20 14.47 8.21
N THR A 42 0.49 13.99 9.24
CA THR A 42 1.24 12.72 9.14
C THR A 42 0.34 11.50 8.94
N GLY A 43 -0.92 11.53 9.39
CA GLY A 43 -1.90 10.50 9.07
C GLY A 43 -2.19 10.48 7.57
N LYS A 44 -2.67 11.61 7.04
CA LYS A 44 -3.10 11.76 5.64
C LYS A 44 -1.99 11.54 4.62
N LEU A 45 -0.76 11.90 4.97
CA LEU A 45 0.39 11.64 4.09
C LEU A 45 0.63 10.14 3.89
N SER A 46 0.42 9.35 4.94
CA SER A 46 0.48 7.89 4.85
C SER A 46 -0.62 7.35 3.95
N ASP A 47 -1.83 7.90 4.02
CA ASP A 47 -2.96 7.47 3.20
C ASP A 47 -2.73 7.77 1.73
N VAL A 48 -2.25 8.98 1.42
CA VAL A 48 -1.86 9.37 0.05
C VAL A 48 -0.80 8.41 -0.48
N GLY A 49 0.26 8.15 0.28
CA GLY A 49 1.30 7.22 -0.15
C GLY A 49 0.79 5.79 -0.35
N GLY A 50 -0.08 5.33 0.56
CA GLY A 50 -0.74 4.04 0.45
C GLY A 50 -1.61 3.93 -0.80
N LEU A 51 -2.43 4.93 -1.09
CA LEU A 51 -3.32 4.96 -2.26
C LEU A 51 -2.58 5.07 -3.59
N VAL A 52 -1.36 5.62 -3.59
CA VAL A 52 -0.46 5.56 -4.76
C VAL A 52 0.16 4.16 -4.93
N PHE A 53 0.53 3.52 -3.82
CA PHE A 53 1.31 2.29 -3.84
C PHE A 53 0.47 1.00 -3.93
N PHE A 54 -0.52 0.81 -3.05
CA PHE A 54 -1.28 -0.43 -2.91
C PHE A 54 -2.01 -0.92 -4.16
N PRO A 55 -2.65 -0.07 -5.00
CA PRO A 55 -3.31 -0.59 -6.20
C PRO A 55 -2.28 -1.14 -7.20
N LEU A 56 -1.09 -0.54 -7.28
CA LEU A 56 0.00 -1.01 -8.13
C LEU A 56 0.66 -2.26 -7.57
N LEU A 57 0.75 -2.39 -6.24
CA LEU A 57 1.19 -3.62 -5.59
C LEU A 57 0.24 -4.77 -5.93
N LEU A 58 -1.08 -4.53 -5.86
CA LEU A 58 -2.08 -5.55 -6.18
C LEU A 58 -1.98 -5.99 -7.65
N VAL A 59 -1.80 -5.03 -8.57
CA VAL A 59 -1.56 -5.34 -9.98
C VAL A 59 -0.29 -6.17 -10.15
N ALA A 60 0.83 -5.75 -9.57
CA ALA A 60 2.10 -6.46 -9.67
C ALA A 60 2.02 -7.89 -9.12
N ALA A 61 1.37 -8.07 -7.96
CA ALA A 61 1.17 -9.38 -7.37
C ALA A 61 0.37 -10.31 -8.29
N LEU A 62 -0.70 -9.80 -8.91
CA LEU A 62 -1.52 -10.58 -9.84
C LEU A 62 -0.80 -10.87 -11.17
N GLU A 63 0.02 -9.94 -11.66
CA GLU A 63 0.85 -10.12 -12.86
C GLU A 63 1.89 -11.22 -12.63
N VAL A 64 2.60 -11.17 -11.50
CA VAL A 64 3.59 -12.18 -11.10
C VAL A 64 2.92 -13.55 -10.92
N ALA A 65 1.78 -13.59 -10.20
CA ALA A 65 1.05 -14.84 -9.98
C ALA A 65 0.52 -15.47 -11.28
N ARG A 66 0.17 -14.66 -12.28
CA ARG A 66 -0.33 -15.13 -13.58
C ARG A 66 0.76 -15.27 -14.66
N GLY A 67 1.98 -14.86 -14.36
CA GLY A 67 3.11 -14.84 -15.31
C GLY A 67 2.87 -13.96 -16.54
N ARG A 68 2.01 -12.93 -16.45
CA ARG A 68 1.67 -12.08 -17.60
C ARG A 68 1.25 -10.67 -17.18
N VAL A 69 1.51 -9.71 -18.06
CA VAL A 69 1.04 -8.33 -17.90
C VAL A 69 -0.49 -8.29 -17.95
N LEU A 70 -1.08 -7.51 -17.04
CA LEU A 70 -2.51 -7.32 -16.94
C LEU A 70 -2.99 -6.14 -17.80
N SER A 71 -4.25 -6.22 -18.25
CA SER A 71 -4.85 -5.18 -19.08
C SER A 71 -5.19 -3.91 -18.29
N ARG A 72 -5.42 -2.80 -19.00
CA ARG A 72 -5.92 -1.53 -18.41
C ARG A 72 -7.13 -1.72 -17.50
N ARG A 73 -8.07 -2.59 -17.90
CA ARG A 73 -9.27 -2.90 -17.09
C ARG A 73 -8.90 -3.49 -15.74
N ALA A 74 -7.92 -4.39 -15.69
CA ALA A 74 -7.49 -4.99 -14.44
C ALA A 74 -6.84 -3.97 -13.49
N VAL A 75 -6.10 -2.99 -14.01
CA VAL A 75 -5.56 -1.88 -13.22
C VAL A 75 -6.68 -1.07 -12.58
N ILE A 76 -7.69 -0.71 -13.37
CA ILE A 76 -8.86 0.04 -12.86
C ILE A 76 -9.56 -0.78 -11.78
N LEU A 77 -9.77 -2.09 -12.00
CA LEU A 77 -10.37 -2.96 -11.00
C LEU A 77 -9.54 -3.06 -9.71
N CYS A 78 -8.21 -3.10 -9.81
CA CYS A 78 -7.34 -3.09 -8.64
C CYS A 78 -7.42 -1.75 -7.90
N ALA A 79 -7.43 -0.62 -8.62
CA ALA A 79 -7.60 0.70 -8.03
C ALA A 79 -8.96 0.85 -7.33
N LEU A 80 -10.04 0.38 -7.96
CA LEU A 80 -11.37 0.34 -7.36
C LEU A 80 -11.42 -0.56 -6.13
N ALA A 81 -10.80 -1.75 -6.19
CA ALA A 81 -10.72 -2.65 -5.05
C ALA A 81 -9.97 -1.99 -3.87
N THR A 82 -8.85 -1.31 -4.14
CA THR A 82 -8.13 -0.53 -3.12
C THR A 82 -8.97 0.61 -2.58
N ALA A 83 -9.68 1.37 -3.43
CA ALA A 83 -10.56 2.45 -3.01
C ALA A 83 -11.68 1.96 -2.08
N CYS A 84 -12.34 0.86 -2.45
CA CYS A 84 -13.39 0.23 -1.66
C CYS A 84 -12.85 -0.27 -0.31
N ALA A 85 -11.69 -0.95 -0.31
CA ALA A 85 -11.08 -1.44 0.91
C ALA A 85 -10.67 -0.28 1.84
N PHE A 86 -10.03 0.75 1.31
CA PHE A 86 -9.67 1.96 2.05
C PHE A 86 -10.90 2.64 2.65
N THR A 87 -11.93 2.87 1.83
CA THR A 87 -13.18 3.50 2.28
C THR A 87 -13.86 2.68 3.37
N ALA A 88 -13.89 1.35 3.23
CA ALA A 88 -14.44 0.48 4.26
C ALA A 88 -13.67 0.61 5.58
N VAL A 89 -12.33 0.62 5.54
CA VAL A 89 -11.49 0.80 6.74
C VAL A 89 -11.71 2.16 7.41
N GLN A 90 -11.98 3.22 6.64
CA GLN A 90 -12.20 4.57 7.16
C GLN A 90 -13.62 4.84 7.67
N LEU A 91 -14.62 4.04 7.27
CA LEU A 91 -16.02 4.27 7.61
C LEU A 91 -16.66 3.17 8.48
N TRP A 92 -16.09 1.97 8.52
CA TRP A 92 -16.73 0.81 9.12
C TRP A 92 -15.83 0.11 10.13
N ALA A 93 -16.17 0.23 11.43
CA ALA A 93 -15.35 -0.29 12.54
C ALA A 93 -14.96 -1.78 12.42
N PRO A 94 -15.82 -2.71 11.94
CA PRO A 94 -15.41 -4.08 11.68
C PRO A 94 -14.30 -4.19 10.63
N ALA A 95 -14.33 -3.38 9.56
CA ALA A 95 -13.26 -3.34 8.57
C ALA A 95 -11.97 -2.74 9.14
N THR A 96 -12.06 -1.71 9.98
CA THR A 96 -10.91 -1.16 10.70
C THR A 96 -10.26 -2.20 11.61
N ALA A 97 -11.06 -2.98 12.35
CA ALA A 97 -10.57 -4.07 13.18
C ALA A 97 -9.92 -5.18 12.35
N ALA A 98 -10.58 -5.59 11.26
CA ALA A 98 -10.05 -6.59 10.33
C ALA A 98 -8.71 -6.15 9.73
N TYR A 99 -8.58 -4.88 9.34
CA TYR A 99 -7.31 -4.29 8.91
C TYR A 99 -6.23 -4.37 10.01
N GLY A 100 -6.59 -4.02 11.25
CA GLY A 100 -5.68 -4.11 12.39
C GLY A 100 -5.09 -5.51 12.60
N HIS A 101 -5.92 -6.55 12.43
CA HIS A 101 -5.48 -7.94 12.48
C HIS A 101 -4.69 -8.35 11.23
N GLY A 102 -5.13 -7.93 10.04
CA GLY A 102 -4.50 -8.25 8.76
C GLY A 102 -3.08 -7.71 8.63
N VAL A 103 -2.80 -6.53 9.21
CA VAL A 103 -1.44 -5.97 9.27
C VAL A 103 -0.69 -6.47 10.51
N GLY A 104 -1.36 -6.55 11.66
CA GLY A 104 -0.75 -6.95 12.94
C GLY A 104 -0.26 -8.39 12.94
N GLY A 105 -0.95 -9.31 12.26
CA GLY A 105 -0.57 -10.73 12.16
C GLY A 105 0.80 -10.95 11.50
N PRO A 106 1.00 -10.52 10.25
CA PRO A 106 2.28 -10.61 9.56
C PRO A 106 3.42 -9.93 10.32
N LEU A 107 3.15 -8.75 10.89
CA LEU A 107 4.15 -8.01 11.67
C LEU A 107 4.53 -8.76 12.95
N TRP A 108 3.57 -9.34 13.65
CA TRP A 108 3.82 -10.17 14.82
C TRP A 108 4.64 -11.41 14.45
N LEU A 109 4.30 -12.09 13.36
CA LEU A 109 5.06 -13.25 12.89
C LEU A 109 6.52 -12.90 12.61
N ALA A 110 6.76 -11.80 11.87
CA ALA A 110 8.10 -11.32 11.58
C ALA A 110 8.90 -11.00 12.85
N ARG A 111 8.26 -10.32 13.83
CA ARG A 111 8.89 -10.00 15.12
C ARG A 111 9.17 -11.24 15.98
N THR A 112 8.30 -12.23 15.93
CA THR A 112 8.48 -13.51 16.64
C THR A 112 9.66 -14.28 16.09
N VAL A 113 9.77 -14.41 14.77
CA VAL A 113 10.95 -15.02 14.13
C VAL A 113 12.22 -14.27 14.50
N GLY A 114 12.19 -12.93 14.43
CA GLY A 114 13.32 -12.10 14.85
C GLY A 114 13.71 -12.32 16.33
N ALA A 115 12.74 -12.40 17.24
CA ALA A 115 13.01 -12.64 18.66
C ALA A 115 13.67 -14.01 18.89
N TRP A 116 13.16 -15.07 18.25
CA TRP A 116 13.74 -16.40 18.35
C TRP A 116 15.17 -16.48 17.85
N LEU A 117 15.49 -15.80 16.74
CA LEU A 117 16.85 -15.73 16.21
C LEU A 117 17.84 -15.06 17.18
N HIS A 118 17.36 -14.22 18.10
CA HIS A 118 18.15 -13.56 19.13
C HIS A 118 18.01 -14.22 20.51
N GLY A 119 17.42 -15.41 20.61
CA GLY A 119 17.22 -16.13 21.87
C GLY A 119 16.22 -15.47 22.83
N ALA A 120 15.38 -14.57 22.33
CA ALA A 120 14.37 -13.87 23.10
C ALA A 120 12.99 -14.56 23.02
N ALA A 121 12.14 -14.31 24.02
CA ALA A 121 10.76 -14.78 24.01
C ALA A 121 9.94 -14.07 22.90
N ALA A 122 8.95 -14.78 22.36
CA ALA A 122 8.03 -14.21 21.38
C ALA A 122 7.26 -13.02 21.99
N PRO A 123 7.12 -11.90 21.28
CA PRO A 123 6.33 -10.78 21.76
C PRO A 123 4.84 -11.16 21.79
N MET A 124 4.09 -10.52 22.69
CA MET A 124 2.64 -10.66 22.73
C MET A 124 2.02 -10.14 21.43
N TYR A 125 1.07 -10.90 20.87
CA TYR A 125 0.30 -10.46 19.72
C TYR A 125 -0.50 -9.21 20.07
N ARG A 126 -0.39 -8.18 19.22
CA ARG A 126 -1.18 -6.95 19.31
C ARG A 126 -1.62 -6.52 17.91
N PRO A 127 -2.93 -6.35 17.65
CA PRO A 127 -3.39 -5.79 16.39
C PRO A 127 -2.91 -4.34 16.25
N VAL A 128 -2.78 -3.87 15.01
CA VAL A 128 -2.49 -2.46 14.75
C VAL A 128 -3.74 -1.65 15.07
N CYS A 129 -3.62 -0.67 15.98
CA CYS A 129 -4.70 0.26 16.24
C CYS A 129 -4.80 1.26 15.09
N SER A 130 -5.95 1.27 14.43
CA SER A 130 -6.36 2.33 13.51
C SER A 130 -7.72 2.85 13.97
N VAL A 131 -7.94 4.16 13.87
CA VAL A 131 -9.22 4.78 14.17
C VAL A 131 -9.85 5.14 12.85
N ALA A 132 -11.11 4.74 12.65
CA ALA A 132 -11.88 5.13 11.48
C ALA A 132 -12.05 6.66 11.46
N ASP A 133 -11.53 7.30 10.41
CA ASP A 133 -11.64 8.74 10.21
C ASP A 133 -12.16 9.04 8.78
N PRO A 134 -13.42 9.49 8.64
CA PRO A 134 -13.99 9.86 7.35
C PRO A 134 -13.22 10.98 6.62
N SER A 135 -12.47 11.81 7.35
CA SER A 135 -11.68 12.89 6.74
C SER A 135 -10.47 12.37 5.95
N ASP A 136 -10.10 11.10 6.08
CA ASP A 136 -9.05 10.48 5.28
C ASP A 136 -9.54 10.11 3.87
N LEU A 137 -10.86 10.14 3.61
CA LEU A 137 -11.39 10.02 2.24
C LEU A 137 -10.90 11.15 1.33
N LEU A 138 -10.43 12.27 1.89
CA LEU A 138 -9.74 13.33 1.14
C LEU A 138 -8.45 12.84 0.45
N ALA A 139 -7.91 11.69 0.84
CA ALA A 139 -6.76 11.07 0.20
C ALA A 139 -7.13 10.29 -1.08
N LEU A 140 -8.40 9.93 -1.31
CA LEU A 140 -8.86 9.15 -2.47
C LEU A 140 -8.39 9.70 -3.84
N PRO A 141 -8.31 11.02 -4.09
CA PRO A 141 -7.78 11.55 -5.34
C PRO A 141 -6.34 11.10 -5.65
N ALA A 142 -5.55 10.68 -4.65
CA ALA A 142 -4.22 10.13 -4.86
C ALA A 142 -4.21 8.84 -5.72
N LEU A 143 -5.33 8.11 -5.78
CA LEU A 143 -5.51 6.97 -6.70
C LEU A 143 -5.35 7.36 -8.17
N LEU A 144 -5.61 8.62 -8.53
CA LEU A 144 -5.42 9.11 -9.91
C LEU A 144 -3.95 8.99 -10.33
N VAL A 145 -3.01 9.17 -9.39
CA VAL A 145 -1.58 9.01 -9.65
C VAL A 145 -1.26 7.55 -9.91
N ALA A 146 -1.81 6.61 -9.12
CA ALA A 146 -1.64 5.18 -9.36
C ALA A 146 -2.23 4.75 -10.71
N LEU A 147 -3.42 5.24 -11.04
CA LEU A 147 -4.06 4.98 -12.33
C LEU A 147 -3.22 5.55 -13.48
N TRP A 148 -2.68 6.76 -13.35
CA TRP A 148 -1.79 7.33 -14.36
C TRP A 148 -0.56 6.45 -14.60
N VAL A 149 0.15 6.05 -13.54
CA VAL A 149 1.32 5.15 -13.66
C VAL A 149 0.91 3.82 -14.29
N GLY A 150 -0.18 3.22 -13.83
CA GLY A 150 -0.62 1.91 -14.33
C GLY A 150 -1.17 1.96 -15.76
N LEU A 151 -1.74 3.05 -16.22
CA LEU A 151 -2.37 3.12 -17.54
C LEU A 151 -1.44 3.64 -18.64
N ARG A 152 -0.34 4.30 -18.29
CA ARG A 152 0.56 4.99 -19.24
C ARG A 152 1.06 4.08 -20.36
N ASP A 153 1.64 2.94 -19.99
CA ASP A 153 2.40 2.10 -20.92
C ASP A 153 1.63 0.83 -21.34
N ARG A 154 0.44 0.60 -20.76
CA ARG A 154 -0.36 -0.59 -21.05
C ARG A 154 -1.05 -0.52 -22.43
N PRO A 155 -1.19 -1.65 -23.13
CA PRO A 155 -1.92 -1.72 -24.40
C PRO A 155 -3.41 -1.39 -24.23
#